data_AF-A0A3R9I2F3-F1
#
_entry.id   AF-A0A3R9I2F3-F1
#
_cell.length_a   1.000
_cell.length_b   1.000
_cell.length_c   1.000
_cell.angle_alpha   90.00
_cell.angle_beta   90.00
_cell.angle_gamma   90.00
#
_symmetry.space_group_name_H-M   'P 1'
#
loop_
_entity.id
_entity.type
_entity.pdbx_description
1 polymer ?
#
loop_
_entity_poly.entity_id
_entity_poly.type
_entity_poly.pdbx_seq_one_letter_code
_entity_poly.pdbx_strand_id
1 'polypeptide(L)'
;MNIITSKANNVVKKAKKLHQKKYRSESYLIEGWHLFEEALASQARILRIFALAEYEERLAAFSQTIFVIPEILSDLADSKTPQGIVAELVFEEQNIPEKLEGAYLFLEDVQDPGNVGTIIRTADAAGYQGVFISSHSADIYNLKTLRSMQGSHFHLPIYRVSREDMLALARQNDLQILASTLSEDSVDYQKVEKHEDFLLVMGNEGQGISQEMTDAADVLVHISMKGQAESLNVAVAAGILMFALS
;
A
#
# COMPACT_ATOMS: atom_id res chain seq x y z
N MET A 1 -12.48 31.23 -15.50
CA MET A 1 -12.59 29.87 -14.94
C MET A 1 -13.84 29.20 -15.51
N ASN A 2 -13.77 27.93 -15.91
CA ASN A 2 -14.95 27.14 -16.33
C ASN A 2 -15.16 26.02 -15.32
N ILE A 3 -16.36 25.92 -14.73
CA ILE A 3 -16.67 24.94 -13.68
C ILE A 3 -17.51 23.83 -14.28
N ILE A 4 -17.07 22.58 -14.17
CA ILE A 4 -17.83 21.42 -14.63
C ILE A 4 -18.93 21.10 -13.62
N THR A 5 -20.18 21.14 -14.10
CA THR A 5 -21.38 20.88 -13.30
C THR A 5 -22.06 19.54 -13.64
N SER A 6 -21.63 18.86 -14.71
CA SER A 6 -22.30 17.66 -15.22
C SER A 6 -21.46 16.40 -15.10
N LYS A 7 -22.04 15.35 -14.50
CA LYS A 7 -21.48 13.99 -14.46
C LYS A 7 -21.33 13.37 -15.84
N ALA A 8 -22.05 13.88 -16.84
CA ALA A 8 -21.95 13.42 -18.22
C ALA A 8 -20.68 13.92 -18.93
N ASN A 9 -19.94 14.87 -18.34
CA ASN A 9 -18.70 15.36 -18.90
C ASN A 9 -17.69 14.21 -19.11
N ASN A 10 -17.13 14.12 -20.33
CA ASN A 10 -16.25 13.02 -20.71
C ASN A 10 -15.01 12.89 -19.82
N VAL A 11 -14.47 14.00 -19.31
CA VAL A 11 -13.29 13.97 -18.43
C VAL A 11 -13.65 13.39 -17.07
N VAL A 12 -14.77 13.82 -16.48
CA VAL A 12 -15.30 13.28 -15.22
C VAL A 12 -15.61 11.78 -15.35
N LYS A 13 -16.26 11.36 -16.43
CA LYS A 13 -16.55 9.93 -16.69
C LYS A 13 -15.29 9.09 -16.81
N LYS A 14 -14.24 9.61 -17.44
CA LYS A 14 -12.95 8.91 -17.55
C LYS A 14 -12.28 8.78 -16.19
N ALA A 15 -12.22 9.86 -15.41
CA ALA A 15 -11.68 9.83 -14.05
C ALA A 15 -12.45 8.84 -13.15
N LYS A 16 -13.79 8.88 -13.16
CA LYS A 16 -14.63 7.96 -12.35
C LYS A 16 -14.38 6.48 -12.68
N LYS A 17 -14.08 6.15 -13.95
CA LYS A 17 -13.74 4.78 -14.34
C LYS A 17 -12.49 4.25 -13.63
N LEU A 18 -11.55 5.13 -13.27
CA LEU A 18 -10.33 4.75 -12.55
C LEU A 18 -10.58 4.20 -11.14
N HIS A 19 -11.82 4.26 -10.62
CA HIS A 19 -12.20 3.53 -9.41
C HIS A 19 -12.12 2.01 -9.60
N GLN A 20 -12.30 1.52 -10.83
CA GLN A 20 -12.24 0.08 -11.15
C GLN A 20 -10.87 -0.29 -11.73
N LYS A 21 -10.26 -1.35 -11.19
CA LYS A 21 -8.91 -1.83 -11.55
C LYS A 21 -8.69 -1.99 -13.05
N LYS A 22 -9.67 -2.56 -13.77
CA LYS A 22 -9.58 -2.79 -15.22
C LYS A 22 -9.40 -1.53 -16.09
N TYR A 23 -9.65 -0.34 -15.54
CA TYR A 23 -9.43 0.93 -16.24
C TYR A 23 -8.15 1.65 -15.81
N ARG A 24 -7.43 1.13 -14.80
CA ARG A 24 -6.15 1.65 -14.34
C ARG A 24 -5.01 0.96 -15.09
N SER A 25 -4.73 1.43 -16.31
CA SER A 25 -3.58 0.98 -17.11
C SER A 25 -2.41 1.96 -17.07
N GLU A 26 -2.71 3.26 -17.08
CA GLU A 26 -1.71 4.33 -17.16
C GLU A 26 -1.72 5.26 -15.95
N SER A 27 -2.87 5.37 -15.28
CA SER A 27 -3.09 6.32 -14.20
C SER A 27 -4.00 5.79 -13.10
N TYR A 28 -3.95 6.46 -11.96
CA TYR A 28 -4.81 6.22 -10.79
C TYR A 28 -5.23 7.55 -10.16
N LEU A 29 -6.23 7.49 -9.26
CA LEU A 29 -6.70 8.67 -8.53
C LEU A 29 -6.17 8.65 -7.10
N ILE A 30 -5.82 9.83 -6.60
CA ILE A 30 -5.63 10.10 -5.17
C ILE A 30 -6.63 11.15 -4.71
N GLU A 31 -6.98 11.11 -3.42
CA GLU A 31 -7.97 12.00 -2.82
C GLU A 31 -7.35 12.74 -1.62
N GLY A 32 -7.63 14.04 -1.51
CA GLY A 32 -7.28 14.84 -0.35
C GLY A 32 -5.98 15.63 -0.48
N TRP A 33 -5.86 16.68 0.33
CA TRP A 33 -4.73 17.62 0.26
C TRP A 33 -3.42 16.97 0.68
N HIS A 34 -3.46 16.12 1.72
CA HIS A 34 -2.28 15.40 2.19
C HIS A 34 -1.65 14.57 1.07
N LEU A 35 -2.42 13.69 0.41
CA LEU A 35 -1.90 12.87 -0.68
C LEU A 35 -1.45 13.72 -1.88
N PHE A 36 -2.14 14.83 -2.17
CA PHE A 36 -1.73 15.76 -3.21
C PHE A 36 -0.37 16.42 -2.89
N GLU A 37 -0.14 16.81 -1.64
CA GLU A 37 1.13 17.38 -1.17
C GLU A 37 2.26 16.35 -1.21
N GLU A 38 1.99 15.10 -0.79
CA GLU A 38 2.94 13.99 -0.89
C GLU A 38 3.35 13.74 -2.35
N ALA A 39 2.38 13.73 -3.28
CA ALA A 39 2.63 13.60 -4.70
C ALA A 39 3.50 14.73 -5.27
N LEU A 40 3.32 15.97 -4.78
CA LEU A 40 4.17 17.09 -5.18
C LEU A 40 5.59 16.94 -4.61
N ALA A 41 5.71 16.53 -3.35
CA ALA A 41 7.00 16.32 -2.69
C ALA A 41 7.81 15.21 -3.36
N SER A 42 7.15 14.13 -3.81
CA SER A 42 7.76 13.02 -4.55
C SER A 42 7.97 13.31 -6.04
N GLN A 43 7.56 14.50 -6.51
CA GLN A 43 7.61 14.89 -7.93
C GLN A 43 6.80 13.95 -8.86
N ALA A 44 5.74 13.32 -8.32
CA ALA A 44 4.88 12.44 -9.09
C ALA A 44 4.24 13.19 -10.27
N ARG A 45 4.06 12.49 -11.39
CA ARG A 45 3.51 13.08 -12.61
C ARG A 45 1.99 13.20 -12.51
N ILE A 46 1.51 14.41 -12.22
CA ILE A 46 0.08 14.75 -12.14
C ILE A 46 -0.48 15.04 -13.53
N LEU A 47 -1.45 14.25 -13.98
CA LEU A 47 -2.16 14.44 -15.25
C LEU A 47 -3.27 15.49 -15.16
N ARG A 48 -4.07 15.43 -14.09
CA ARG A 48 -5.25 16.29 -13.89
C ARG A 48 -5.49 16.52 -12.41
N ILE A 49 -6.04 17.68 -12.08
CA ILE A 49 -6.51 18.00 -10.73
C ILE A 49 -7.99 18.36 -10.85
N PHE A 50 -8.84 17.73 -10.05
CA PHE A 50 -10.24 18.10 -9.87
C PHE A 50 -10.37 18.78 -8.51
N ALA A 51 -10.80 20.03 -8.51
CA ALA A 51 -10.87 20.82 -7.27
C ALA A 51 -12.14 21.68 -7.20
N LEU A 52 -12.53 22.07 -5.99
CA LEU A 52 -13.56 23.08 -5.79
C LEU A 52 -13.03 24.47 -6.13
N ALA A 53 -13.93 25.33 -6.61
CA ALA A 53 -13.56 26.68 -7.08
C ALA A 53 -12.96 27.58 -6.00
N GLU A 54 -13.27 27.34 -4.73
CA GLU A 54 -12.68 28.07 -3.59
C GLU A 54 -11.15 27.90 -3.47
N TYR A 55 -10.57 26.88 -4.10
CA TYR A 55 -9.12 26.62 -4.09
C TYR A 55 -8.39 27.15 -5.32
N GLU A 56 -9.02 28.03 -6.12
CA GLU A 56 -8.43 28.57 -7.36
C GLU A 56 -7.08 29.25 -7.13
N GLU A 57 -6.98 30.11 -6.12
CA GLU A 57 -5.73 30.81 -5.81
C GLU A 57 -4.60 29.84 -5.43
N ARG A 58 -4.93 28.81 -4.62
CA ARG A 58 -3.96 27.79 -4.19
C ARG A 58 -3.46 26.94 -5.35
N LEU A 59 -4.29 26.76 -6.39
CA LEU A 59 -4.00 25.91 -7.54
C LEU A 59 -3.62 26.70 -8.81
N ALA A 60 -3.38 28.01 -8.71
CA ALA A 60 -3.11 28.89 -9.85
C ALA A 60 -1.88 28.45 -10.68
N ALA A 61 -0.90 27.79 -10.04
CA ALA A 61 0.29 27.26 -10.71
C ALA A 61 0.03 25.99 -11.54
N PHE A 62 -1.12 25.34 -11.37
CA PHE A 62 -1.43 24.05 -11.99
C PHE A 62 -2.43 24.22 -13.13
N SER A 63 -1.93 24.45 -14.35
CA SER A 63 -2.75 24.65 -15.56
C SER A 63 -3.68 23.48 -15.91
N GLN A 64 -3.39 22.28 -15.41
CA GLN A 64 -4.18 21.06 -15.55
C GLN A 64 -5.32 20.93 -14.52
N THR A 65 -5.60 22.00 -13.76
CA THR A 65 -6.71 22.06 -12.81
C THR A 65 -8.05 22.23 -13.51
N ILE A 66 -9.00 21.40 -13.11
CA ILE A 66 -10.37 21.37 -13.58
C ILE A 66 -11.26 21.63 -12.37
N PHE A 67 -11.93 22.77 -12.37
CA PHE A 67 -12.83 23.12 -11.28
C PHE A 67 -14.17 22.45 -11.45
N VAL A 68 -14.69 21.89 -10.37
CA VAL A 68 -15.93 21.09 -10.35
C VAL A 68 -16.81 21.51 -9.18
N ILE A 69 -18.11 21.22 -9.28
CA ILE A 69 -19.04 21.39 -8.15
C ILE A 69 -18.87 20.26 -7.10
N PRO A 70 -19.28 20.48 -5.83
CA PRO A 70 -19.15 19.49 -4.75
C PRO A 70 -19.70 18.10 -5.10
N GLU A 71 -20.80 18.02 -5.85
CA GLU A 71 -21.44 16.77 -6.24
C GLU A 71 -20.59 15.94 -7.21
N ILE A 72 -19.79 16.61 -8.05
CA ILE A 72 -18.85 15.96 -8.97
C ILE A 72 -17.60 15.52 -8.21
N LEU A 73 -17.07 16.38 -7.34
CA LEU A 73 -15.93 16.04 -6.51
C LEU A 73 -16.23 14.81 -5.63
N SER A 74 -17.41 14.79 -4.99
CA SER A 74 -17.88 13.66 -4.20
C SER A 74 -18.12 12.41 -5.01
N ASP A 75 -18.42 12.53 -6.31
CA ASP A 75 -18.51 11.38 -7.21
C ASP A 75 -17.11 10.79 -7.50
N LEU A 76 -16.08 11.62 -7.57
CA LEU A 76 -14.70 11.19 -7.84
C LEU A 76 -13.96 10.70 -6.58
N ALA A 77 -14.38 11.13 -5.41
CA ALA A 77 -13.87 10.70 -4.11
C ALA A 77 -14.44 9.34 -3.66
N ASP A 78 -13.78 8.70 -2.68
CA ASP A 78 -14.29 7.54 -1.93
C ASP A 78 -14.70 7.92 -0.50
N SER A 79 -14.19 9.05 0.04
CA SER A 79 -14.57 9.48 1.38
C SER A 79 -15.99 10.07 1.45
N LYS A 80 -16.59 10.00 2.64
CA LYS A 80 -17.91 10.60 2.92
C LYS A 80 -17.87 12.13 2.92
N THR A 81 -16.72 12.72 3.22
CA THR A 81 -16.51 14.17 3.34
C THR A 81 -15.22 14.55 2.61
N PRO A 82 -15.27 14.66 1.27
CA PRO A 82 -14.09 14.94 0.46
C PRO A 82 -13.47 16.30 0.82
N GLN A 83 -12.14 16.38 0.85
CA GLN A 83 -11.40 17.57 1.27
C GLN A 83 -11.25 18.65 0.19
N GLY A 84 -12.04 18.58 -0.89
CA GLY A 84 -12.02 19.61 -1.93
C GLY A 84 -11.09 19.36 -3.12
N ILE A 85 -10.33 18.25 -3.13
CA ILE A 85 -9.37 17.93 -4.20
C ILE A 85 -9.27 16.41 -4.48
N VAL A 86 -9.18 16.06 -5.76
CA VAL A 86 -8.84 14.73 -6.29
C VAL A 86 -7.83 14.93 -7.41
N ALA A 87 -6.76 14.16 -7.46
CA ALA A 87 -5.76 14.23 -8.52
C ALA A 87 -5.62 12.90 -9.25
N GLU A 88 -5.35 12.97 -10.56
CA GLU A 88 -5.03 11.82 -11.41
C GLU A 88 -3.53 11.79 -11.68
N LEU A 89 -2.88 10.69 -11.30
CA LEU A 89 -1.42 10.52 -11.38
C LEU A 89 -1.08 9.40 -12.36
N VAL A 90 0.04 9.53 -13.07
CA VAL A 90 0.61 8.44 -13.86
C VAL A 90 1.23 7.40 -12.93
N PHE A 91 1.19 6.12 -13.31
CA PHE A 91 2.02 5.11 -12.65
C PHE A 91 3.51 5.41 -12.82
N GLU A 92 4.27 5.19 -11.76
CA GLU A 92 5.73 5.14 -11.84
C GLU A 92 6.17 3.70 -12.10
N GLU A 93 7.10 3.53 -13.03
CA GLU A 93 7.74 2.24 -13.25
C GLU A 93 8.70 1.96 -12.08
N GLN A 94 8.42 0.90 -11.32
CA GLN A 94 9.31 0.43 -10.25
C GLN A 94 9.95 -0.87 -10.69
N ASN A 95 11.28 -0.87 -10.75
CA ASN A 95 12.06 -2.08 -11.00
C ASN A 95 12.55 -2.63 -9.68
N ILE A 96 12.44 -3.95 -9.49
CA ILE A 96 13.03 -4.62 -8.34
C ILE A 96 14.55 -4.46 -8.45
N PRO A 97 15.24 -3.92 -7.43
CA PRO A 97 16.69 -3.76 -7.48
C PRO A 97 17.38 -5.12 -7.54
N GLU A 98 18.53 -5.18 -8.22
CA GLU A 98 19.30 -6.44 -8.37
C GLU A 98 19.80 -6.98 -7.04
N LYS A 99 20.06 -6.08 -6.08
CA LYS A 99 20.50 -6.41 -4.73
C LYS A 99 19.47 -5.92 -3.71
N LEU A 100 19.06 -6.81 -2.81
CA LEU A 100 18.20 -6.51 -1.67
C LEU A 100 19.06 -6.54 -0.40
N GLU A 101 19.09 -5.42 0.32
CA GLU A 101 19.78 -5.26 1.62
C GLU A 101 18.80 -4.58 2.59
N GLY A 102 18.82 -5.00 3.85
CA GLY A 102 17.93 -4.53 4.91
C GLY A 102 16.63 -5.31 5.05
N ALA A 103 15.68 -4.71 5.76
CA ALA A 103 14.39 -5.31 6.08
C ALA A 103 13.37 -5.15 4.94
N TYR A 104 12.80 -6.25 4.47
CA TYR A 104 11.71 -6.28 3.50
C TYR A 104 10.49 -6.99 4.08
N LEU A 105 9.31 -6.62 3.57
CA LEU A 105 8.04 -7.21 3.95
C LEU A 105 7.42 -7.93 2.76
N PHE A 106 6.88 -9.12 2.97
CA PHE A 106 6.01 -9.80 2.01
C PHE A 106 4.60 -10.00 2.57
N LEU A 107 3.60 -9.46 1.87
CA LEU A 107 2.19 -9.70 2.13
C LEU A 107 1.71 -10.86 1.26
N GLU A 108 1.51 -12.02 1.89
CA GLU A 108 1.07 -13.22 1.23
C GLU A 108 -0.46 -13.32 1.27
N ASP A 109 -1.09 -12.90 0.18
CA ASP A 109 -2.54 -12.97 -0.04
C ASP A 109 -3.36 -12.23 1.02
N VAL A 110 -2.89 -11.08 1.51
CA VAL A 110 -3.64 -10.19 2.42
C VAL A 110 -4.73 -9.45 1.63
N GLN A 111 -5.99 -9.67 1.97
CA GLN A 111 -7.11 -9.31 1.09
C GLN A 111 -7.85 -8.04 1.50
N ASP A 112 -7.83 -7.62 2.77
CA ASP A 112 -8.49 -6.37 3.15
C ASP A 112 -7.65 -5.14 2.72
N PRO A 113 -8.20 -4.22 1.90
CA PRO A 113 -7.50 -2.99 1.50
C PRO A 113 -7.05 -2.10 2.66
N GLY A 114 -7.80 -2.11 3.77
CA GLY A 114 -7.46 -1.32 4.97
C GLY A 114 -6.24 -1.89 5.67
N ASN A 115 -6.20 -3.22 5.87
CA ASN A 115 -5.05 -3.94 6.40
C ASN A 115 -3.81 -3.73 5.52
N VAL A 116 -3.90 -3.98 4.21
CA VAL A 116 -2.76 -3.80 3.29
C VAL A 116 -2.18 -2.39 3.38
N GLY A 117 -3.03 -1.36 3.31
CA GLY A 117 -2.53 0.02 3.38
C GLY A 117 -1.97 0.40 4.75
N THR A 118 -2.56 -0.10 5.84
CA THR A 118 -2.05 0.13 7.20
C THR A 118 -0.69 -0.54 7.40
N ILE A 119 -0.54 -1.78 6.91
CA ILE A 119 0.73 -2.51 7.02
C ILE A 119 1.82 -1.80 6.22
N ILE A 120 1.57 -1.41 4.96
CA ILE A 120 2.54 -0.69 4.12
C ILE A 120 2.98 0.61 4.80
N ARG A 121 2.03 1.39 5.33
CA ARG A 121 2.34 2.61 6.09
C ARG A 121 3.21 2.33 7.32
N THR A 122 2.97 1.19 7.97
CA THR A 122 3.73 0.80 9.16
C THR A 122 5.13 0.32 8.78
N ALA A 123 5.30 -0.34 7.63
CA ALA A 123 6.60 -0.71 7.08
C ALA A 123 7.45 0.53 6.75
N ASP A 124 6.84 1.53 6.10
CA ASP A 124 7.45 2.84 5.82
C ASP A 124 7.94 3.49 7.12
N ALA A 125 7.07 3.56 8.13
CA ALA A 125 7.40 4.10 9.44
C ALA A 125 8.47 3.29 10.21
N ALA A 126 8.57 1.98 9.97
CA ALA A 126 9.52 1.08 10.62
C ALA A 126 10.89 1.04 9.92
N GLY A 127 11.06 1.75 8.80
CA GLY A 127 12.33 1.82 8.06
C GLY A 127 12.60 0.60 7.17
N TYR A 128 11.55 -0.10 6.73
CA TYR A 128 11.69 -1.17 5.74
C TYR A 128 12.11 -0.59 4.39
N GLN A 129 12.81 -1.39 3.58
CA GLN A 129 13.36 -0.96 2.29
C GLN A 129 12.40 -1.20 1.12
N GLY A 130 11.37 -2.00 1.33
CA GLY A 130 10.31 -2.21 0.36
C GLY A 130 9.27 -3.22 0.84
N VAL A 131 8.12 -3.20 0.15
CA VAL A 131 7.04 -4.17 0.37
C VAL A 131 6.78 -4.96 -0.89
N PHE A 132 6.82 -6.27 -0.78
CA PHE A 132 6.36 -7.20 -1.79
C PHE A 132 4.93 -7.63 -1.45
N ILE A 133 4.07 -7.74 -2.45
CA ILE A 133 2.70 -8.22 -2.30
C ILE A 133 2.43 -9.33 -3.33
N SER A 134 1.70 -10.35 -2.91
CA SER A 134 1.32 -11.44 -3.81
C SER A 134 0.27 -11.02 -4.85
N SER A 135 0.06 -11.85 -5.87
CA SER A 135 -0.98 -11.64 -6.91
C SER A 135 -2.40 -11.54 -6.35
N HIS A 136 -2.73 -12.27 -5.27
CA HIS A 136 -4.08 -12.25 -4.69
C HIS A 136 -4.24 -11.22 -3.55
N SER A 137 -3.17 -10.51 -3.19
CA SER A 137 -3.27 -9.40 -2.24
C SER A 137 -4.08 -8.24 -2.81
N ALA A 138 -4.69 -7.46 -1.93
CA ALA A 138 -5.51 -6.30 -2.29
C ALA A 138 -4.79 -5.35 -3.26
N ASP A 139 -5.57 -4.62 -4.05
CA ASP A 139 -5.02 -3.63 -4.98
C ASP A 139 -4.54 -2.39 -4.22
N ILE A 140 -3.27 -2.05 -4.35
CA ILE A 140 -2.65 -0.89 -3.69
C ILE A 140 -3.17 0.44 -4.22
N TYR A 141 -3.70 0.47 -5.44
CA TYR A 141 -4.27 1.66 -6.07
C TYR A 141 -5.79 1.75 -5.92
N ASN A 142 -6.39 0.89 -5.09
CA ASN A 142 -7.75 1.11 -4.61
C ASN A 142 -7.78 2.33 -3.66
N LEU A 143 -8.81 3.18 -3.76
CA LEU A 143 -8.92 4.39 -2.94
C LEU A 143 -8.93 4.11 -1.43
N LYS A 144 -9.50 2.99 -0.99
CA LYS A 144 -9.44 2.56 0.42
C LYS A 144 -8.01 2.22 0.84
N THR A 145 -7.23 1.55 -0.02
CA THR A 145 -5.82 1.23 0.27
C THR A 145 -4.97 2.49 0.30
N LEU A 146 -5.06 3.34 -0.72
CA LEU A 146 -4.34 4.63 -0.80
C LEU A 146 -4.61 5.51 0.42
N ARG A 147 -5.88 5.63 0.81
CA ARG A 147 -6.27 6.36 2.02
C ARG A 147 -5.67 5.76 3.29
N SER A 148 -5.53 4.44 3.36
CA SER A 148 -4.93 3.78 4.54
C SER A 148 -3.41 3.94 4.56
N MET A 149 -2.77 3.98 3.39
CA MET A 149 -1.32 4.22 3.24
C MET A 149 -0.91 5.65 3.58
N GLN A 150 -1.79 6.65 3.43
CA GLN A 150 -1.51 8.05 3.78
C GLN A 150 -0.24 8.62 3.13
N GLY A 151 0.09 8.18 1.91
CA GLY A 151 1.23 8.70 1.16
C GLY A 151 2.39 7.72 1.03
N SER A 152 2.53 6.73 1.92
CA SER A 152 3.70 5.83 1.98
C SER A 152 4.13 5.16 0.68
N HIS A 153 3.21 4.91 -0.27
CA HIS A 153 3.55 4.45 -1.62
C HIS A 153 4.45 5.39 -2.46
N PHE A 154 4.64 6.64 -2.03
CA PHE A 154 5.58 7.60 -2.62
C PHE A 154 6.99 7.50 -2.01
N HIS A 155 7.13 6.89 -0.84
CA HIS A 155 8.40 6.83 -0.09
C HIS A 155 8.99 5.43 -0.07
N LEU A 156 8.12 4.42 -0.06
CA LEU A 156 8.46 3.02 0.05
C LEU A 156 8.05 2.29 -1.24
N PRO A 157 8.99 1.64 -1.96
CA PRO A 157 8.64 0.92 -3.18
C PRO A 157 7.80 -0.32 -2.87
N ILE A 158 6.82 -0.58 -3.75
CA ILE A 158 5.86 -1.68 -3.58
C ILE A 158 5.83 -2.52 -4.84
N TYR A 159 6.26 -3.77 -4.72
CA TYR A 159 6.39 -4.69 -5.84
C TYR A 159 5.32 -5.78 -5.76
N ARG A 160 4.78 -6.17 -6.92
CA ARG A 160 3.89 -7.33 -7.01
C ARG A 160 4.63 -8.50 -7.64
N VAL A 161 4.74 -9.60 -6.91
CA VAL A 161 5.49 -10.80 -7.32
C VAL A 161 4.70 -12.07 -6.98
N SER A 162 5.03 -13.19 -7.64
CA SER A 162 4.54 -14.49 -7.20
C SER A 162 5.27 -14.94 -5.92
N ARG A 163 4.75 -15.95 -5.24
CA ARG A 163 5.42 -16.57 -4.08
C ARG A 163 6.77 -17.15 -4.49
N GLU A 164 6.78 -17.89 -5.59
CA GLU A 164 7.97 -18.51 -6.17
C GLU A 164 9.05 -17.47 -6.45
N ASP A 165 8.69 -16.35 -7.09
CA ASP A 165 9.62 -15.26 -7.39
C ASP A 165 10.15 -14.61 -6.11
N MET A 166 9.30 -14.41 -5.10
CA MET A 166 9.74 -13.86 -3.81
C MET A 166 10.73 -14.78 -3.10
N LEU A 167 10.44 -16.09 -3.07
CA LEU A 167 11.35 -17.08 -2.49
C LEU A 167 12.67 -17.17 -3.26
N ALA A 168 12.62 -17.03 -4.59
CA ALA A 168 13.82 -16.96 -5.42
C ALA A 168 14.65 -15.70 -5.12
N LEU A 169 14.01 -14.54 -5.01
CA LEU A 169 14.65 -13.26 -4.66
C LEU A 169 15.29 -13.31 -3.28
N ALA A 170 14.60 -13.86 -2.28
CA ALA A 170 15.11 -14.00 -0.92
C ALA A 170 16.38 -14.88 -0.91
N ARG A 171 16.35 -16.04 -1.57
CA ARG A 171 17.53 -16.93 -1.69
C ARG A 171 18.68 -16.29 -2.47
N GLN A 172 18.39 -15.55 -3.54
CA GLN A 172 19.42 -14.89 -4.34
C GLN A 172 20.16 -13.80 -3.56
N ASN A 173 19.48 -13.16 -2.60
CA ASN A 173 20.01 -12.04 -1.82
C ASN A 173 20.35 -12.43 -0.38
N ASP A 174 20.37 -13.72 -0.06
CA ASP A 174 20.65 -14.25 1.29
C ASP A 174 19.77 -13.59 2.39
N LEU A 175 18.52 -13.25 2.07
CA LEU A 175 17.57 -12.70 3.05
C LEU A 175 17.05 -13.81 3.95
N GLN A 176 17.16 -13.63 5.27
CA GLN A 176 16.53 -14.55 6.22
C GLN A 176 15.01 -14.42 6.16
N ILE A 177 14.30 -15.53 5.95
CA ILE A 177 12.83 -15.56 5.86
C ILE A 177 12.24 -15.79 7.25
N LEU A 178 11.58 -14.76 7.78
CA LEU A 178 10.83 -14.79 9.04
C LEU A 178 9.33 -14.85 8.71
N ALA A 179 8.67 -15.98 8.90
CA ALA A 179 7.26 -16.15 8.53
C ALA A 179 6.35 -16.16 9.75
N SER A 180 5.37 -15.25 9.78
CA SER A 180 4.40 -15.15 10.88
C SER A 180 3.36 -16.27 10.80
N THR A 181 3.31 -17.14 11.81
CA THR A 181 2.35 -18.24 11.89
C THR A 181 2.08 -18.65 13.34
N LEU A 182 0.98 -19.36 13.57
CA LEU A 182 0.63 -19.95 14.88
C LEU A 182 1.02 -21.44 14.95
N SER A 183 1.92 -21.91 14.08
CA SER A 183 2.43 -23.29 14.10
C SER A 183 3.04 -23.66 15.47
N GLU A 184 2.94 -24.93 15.86
CA GLU A 184 3.60 -25.44 17.09
C GLU A 184 5.13 -25.30 17.03
N ASP A 185 5.70 -25.34 15.83
CA ASP A 185 7.14 -25.19 15.59
C ASP A 185 7.59 -23.71 15.57
N SER A 186 6.67 -22.76 15.77
CA SER A 186 7.00 -21.34 15.79
C SER A 186 7.62 -20.90 17.11
N VAL A 187 8.53 -19.94 17.03
CA VAL A 187 9.17 -19.31 18.20
C VAL A 187 8.54 -17.96 18.49
N ASP A 188 8.52 -17.58 19.76
CA ASP A 188 8.06 -16.24 20.15
C ASP A 188 9.02 -15.19 19.57
N TYR A 189 8.47 -14.13 18.98
CA TYR A 189 9.23 -13.05 18.34
C TYR A 189 10.32 -12.43 19.24
N GLN A 190 10.14 -12.45 20.57
CA GLN A 190 11.11 -11.92 21.52
C GLN A 190 12.39 -12.76 21.63
N LYS A 191 12.37 -13.98 21.11
CA LYS A 191 13.51 -14.92 21.11
C LYS A 191 14.20 -14.99 19.74
N VAL A 192 13.67 -14.31 18.74
CA VAL A 192 14.26 -14.28 17.40
C VAL A 192 15.55 -13.46 17.45
N GLU A 193 16.64 -14.03 16.96
CA GLU A 193 17.89 -13.30 16.80
C GLU A 193 17.73 -12.24 15.73
N LYS A 194 18.19 -11.02 16.01
CA LYS A 194 18.10 -9.91 15.05
C LYS A 194 19.03 -10.15 13.87
N HIS A 195 18.51 -9.97 12.68
CA HIS A 195 19.25 -10.00 11.43
C HIS A 195 19.03 -8.68 10.69
N GLU A 196 20.04 -8.12 10.03
CA GLU A 196 19.90 -6.86 9.29
C GLU A 196 19.13 -7.09 7.98
N ASP A 197 19.49 -8.16 7.26
CA ASP A 197 18.92 -8.52 5.97
C ASP A 197 17.87 -9.62 6.16
N PHE A 198 16.58 -9.27 6.10
CA PHE A 198 15.51 -10.23 6.32
C PHE A 198 14.24 -9.90 5.55
N LEU A 199 13.46 -10.95 5.28
CA LEU A 199 12.12 -10.88 4.73
C LEU A 199 11.11 -11.29 5.83
N LEU A 200 10.33 -10.34 6.31
CA LEU A 200 9.17 -10.64 7.16
C LEU A 200 7.98 -11.03 6.28
N VAL A 201 7.34 -12.16 6.55
CA VAL A 201 6.18 -12.63 5.80
C VAL A 201 4.92 -12.59 6.67
N MET A 202 3.90 -11.90 6.17
CA MET A 202 2.58 -11.80 6.78
C MET A 202 1.55 -12.46 5.87
N GLY A 203 0.87 -13.48 6.39
CA GLY A 203 -0.12 -14.27 5.66
C GLY A 203 -1.52 -13.67 5.61
N ASN A 204 -2.41 -14.38 4.91
CA ASN A 204 -3.82 -14.07 4.78
C ASN A 204 -4.52 -14.05 6.15
N GLU A 205 -5.51 -13.17 6.31
CA GLU A 205 -6.20 -12.97 7.60
C GLU A 205 -6.93 -14.21 8.13
N GLY A 206 -7.36 -15.12 7.25
CA GLY A 206 -8.06 -16.35 7.62
C GLY A 206 -7.21 -17.61 7.47
N GLN A 207 -6.44 -17.72 6.38
CA GLN A 207 -5.68 -18.93 6.07
C GLN A 207 -4.23 -18.89 6.56
N GLY A 208 -3.73 -17.72 6.98
CA GLY A 208 -2.32 -17.55 7.30
C GLY A 208 -1.42 -17.65 6.06
N ILE A 209 -0.18 -18.07 6.29
CA ILE A 209 0.82 -18.31 5.24
C ILE A 209 0.60 -19.68 4.58
N SER A 210 1.10 -19.86 3.36
CA SER A 210 1.02 -21.15 2.67
C SER A 210 1.99 -22.19 3.26
N GLN A 211 1.75 -23.47 2.96
CA GLN A 211 2.70 -24.55 3.29
C GLN A 211 4.04 -24.33 2.60
N GLU A 212 4.03 -23.90 1.34
CA GLU A 212 5.23 -23.55 0.58
C GLU A 212 6.09 -22.50 1.32
N MET A 213 5.45 -21.45 1.84
CA MET A 213 6.13 -20.42 2.63
C MET A 213 6.61 -20.96 3.97
N THR A 214 5.81 -21.82 4.62
CA THR A 214 6.17 -22.45 5.89
C THR A 214 7.41 -23.33 5.75
N ASP A 215 7.49 -24.12 4.68
CA ASP A 215 8.61 -25.04 4.41
C ASP A 215 9.88 -24.27 4.00
N ALA A 216 9.74 -23.08 3.43
CA ALA A 216 10.86 -22.26 2.98
C ALA A 216 11.37 -21.27 4.05
N ALA A 217 10.61 -21.05 5.13
CA ALA A 217 10.97 -20.09 6.17
C ALA A 217 12.15 -20.58 7.01
N ASP A 218 13.12 -19.70 7.27
CA ASP A 218 14.22 -19.98 8.19
C ASP A 218 13.73 -19.98 9.64
N VAL A 219 12.78 -19.10 9.95
CA VAL A 219 12.17 -18.98 11.28
C VAL A 219 10.67 -18.77 11.15
N LEU A 220 9.90 -19.66 11.79
CA LEU A 220 8.48 -19.44 12.04
C LEU A 220 8.32 -18.62 13.31
N VAL A 221 7.63 -17.48 13.23
CA VAL A 221 7.53 -16.51 14.32
C VAL A 221 6.08 -16.33 14.76
N HIS A 222 5.84 -16.24 16.06
CA HIS A 222 4.53 -15.88 16.62
C HIS A 222 4.61 -14.78 17.68
N ILE A 223 3.46 -14.18 17.99
CA ILE A 223 3.28 -13.26 19.11
C ILE A 223 2.53 -14.01 20.21
N SER A 224 3.14 -14.18 21.39
CA SER A 224 2.46 -14.85 22.52
C SER A 224 1.18 -14.13 22.94
N MET A 225 0.05 -14.83 22.90
CA MET A 225 -1.24 -14.33 23.39
C MET A 225 -1.37 -14.62 24.89
N LYS A 226 -1.36 -13.55 25.71
CA LYS A 226 -1.55 -13.67 27.18
C LYS A 226 -3.01 -13.90 27.58
N GLY A 227 -3.95 -13.57 26.69
CA GLY A 227 -5.38 -13.62 26.93
C GLY A 227 -6.04 -14.85 26.29
N GLN A 228 -7.36 -14.75 26.07
CA GLN A 228 -8.19 -15.78 25.44
C GLN A 228 -8.32 -15.62 23.92
N ALA A 229 -7.68 -14.59 23.34
CA ALA A 229 -7.71 -14.39 21.89
C ALA A 229 -6.76 -15.37 21.21
N GLU A 230 -7.21 -15.96 20.10
CA GLU A 230 -6.41 -16.92 19.31
C GLU A 230 -5.39 -16.21 18.42
N SER A 231 -5.72 -15.01 17.92
CA SER A 231 -4.88 -14.26 17.01
C SER A 231 -5.13 -12.75 17.10
N LEU A 232 -4.25 -11.98 16.46
CA LEU A 232 -4.39 -10.54 16.26
C LEU A 232 -4.84 -10.25 14.83
N ASN A 233 -5.44 -9.08 14.61
CA ASN A 233 -5.58 -8.54 13.26
C ASN A 233 -4.18 -8.45 12.60
N VAL A 234 -4.09 -8.85 11.33
CA VAL A 234 -2.81 -8.94 10.61
C VAL A 234 -2.02 -7.63 10.61
N ALA A 235 -2.69 -6.47 10.55
CA ALA A 235 -2.00 -5.17 10.58
C ALA A 235 -1.40 -4.86 11.96
N VAL A 236 -2.08 -5.28 13.02
CA VAL A 236 -1.56 -5.15 14.39
C VAL A 236 -0.37 -6.08 14.60
N ALA A 237 -0.48 -7.35 14.16
CA ALA A 237 0.60 -8.32 14.25
C ALA A 237 1.84 -7.83 13.47
N ALA A 238 1.64 -7.38 12.22
CA ALA A 238 2.71 -6.84 11.40
C ALA A 238 3.38 -5.65 12.08
N GLY A 239 2.62 -4.72 12.66
CA GLY A 239 3.20 -3.57 13.37
C GLY A 239 4.06 -3.97 14.58
N ILE A 240 3.62 -4.96 15.37
CA ILE A 240 4.42 -5.47 16.50
C ILE A 240 5.71 -6.10 16.00
N LEU A 241 5.63 -6.97 15.00
CA LEU A 241 6.78 -7.70 14.48
C LEU A 241 7.78 -6.75 13.81
N MET A 242 7.31 -5.83 12.96
CA MET A 242 8.17 -4.89 12.25
C MET A 242 9.00 -4.04 13.21
N PHE A 243 8.39 -3.43 14.23
CA PHE A 243 9.12 -2.60 15.20
C PHE A 243 9.98 -3.39 16.20
N ALA A 244 9.69 -4.67 16.40
CA ALA A 244 10.48 -5.51 17.31
C ALA A 244 11.73 -6.08 16.62
N LEU A 245 11.59 -6.43 15.35
CA LEU A 245 12.63 -7.10 14.55
C LEU A 245 13.56 -6.11 13.84
N SER A 246 13.09 -4.88 13.55
CA SER A 246 13.96 -3.81 13.04
C SER A 246 14.90 -3.21 14.10
#